data_AF-A0A2K1YRW8-F1
#
_entry.id   AF-A0A2K1YRW8-F1
#
_cell.length_a   1.000
_cell.length_b   1.000
_cell.length_c   1.000
_cell.angle_alpha   90.00
_cell.angle_beta   90.00
_cell.angle_gamma   90.00
#
_symmetry.space_group_name_H-M   'P 1'
#
loop_
_entity.id
_entity.type
_entity.pdbx_description
1 polymer ?
#
loop_
_entity_poly.entity_id
_entity_poly.type
_entity_poly.pdbx_seq_one_letter_code
_entity_poly.pdbx_strand_id
1 'polypeptide(L)' 'MPWFFVSFWRMISRFLEKGTLEKIVIVNDDEERKCFVKEIGEEVLPEELGGRATLVALQDVTVPPLEG' A
#
# COMPACT_ATOMS: atom_id res chain seq x y z
N MET A 1 11.10 -6.66 5.13
CA MET A 1 11.95 -6.04 4.06
C MET A 1 13.25 -6.82 3.81
N PRO A 2 13.52 -7.37 2.61
CA PRO A 2 14.72 -8.19 2.38
C PRO A 2 16.02 -7.39 2.39
N TRP A 3 17.07 -7.93 3.02
CA TRP A 3 18.38 -7.28 3.16
C TRP A 3 19.03 -6.85 1.82
N PHE A 4 18.71 -7.55 0.72
CA PHE A 4 19.23 -7.27 -0.62
C PHE A 4 18.43 -6.22 -1.41
N PHE A 5 17.27 -5.79 -0.90
CA PHE A 5 16.36 -4.92 -1.65
C PHE A 5 16.97 -3.55 -1.97
N VAL A 6 17.79 -2.99 -1.07
CA VAL A 6 18.48 -1.71 -1.31
C VAL A 6 19.41 -1.79 -2.53
N SER A 7 20.11 -2.92 -2.69
CA SER A 7 21.00 -3.15 -3.84
C SER A 7 20.23 -3.30 -5.14
N PHE A 8 19.11 -4.02 -5.10
CA PHE A 8 18.19 -4.17 -6.23
C PHE A 8 17.55 -2.84 -6.63
N TRP A 9 17.08 -2.07 -5.65
CA TRP A 9 16.50 -0.75 -5.84
C TRP A 9 17.48 0.23 -6.49
N ARG A 10 18.76 0.21 -6.08
CA ARG A 10 19.82 1.04 -6.67
C ARG A 10 20.13 0.69 -8.13
N MET A 11 19.83 -0.53 -8.56
CA MET A 11 19.96 -0.95 -9.96
C MET A 11 18.78 -0.44 -10.77
N ILE A 12 17.56 -0.61 -10.25
CA ILE A 12 16.32 -0.24 -10.92
C ILE A 12 16.11 1.27 -10.98
N SER A 13 16.44 2.01 -9.91
CA SER A 13 16.19 3.45 -9.81
C SER A 13 16.87 4.28 -10.90
N ARG A 14 17.93 3.76 -11.52
CA ARG A 14 18.61 4.38 -12.66
C ARG A 14 17.79 4.37 -13.96
N PHE A 15 16.78 3.52 -14.04
CA PHE A 15 15.91 3.36 -15.21
C PHE A 15 14.56 4.07 -15.06
N LEU A 16 14.24 4.59 -13.87
CA LEU A 16 12.98 5.28 -13.60
C LEU A 16 13.14 6.80 -13.77
N GLU A 17 12.12 7.43 -14.32
CA GLU A 17 12.03 8.88 -14.42
C GLU A 17 11.93 9.50 -13.01
N LYS A 18 12.45 10.72 -12.84
CA LYS A 18 12.48 11.41 -11.53
C LYS A 18 11.10 11.50 -10.89
N GLY A 19 10.04 11.75 -11.67
CA GLY A 19 8.67 11.82 -11.15
C GLY A 19 8.09 10.48 -10.68
N THR A 20 8.63 9.35 -11.13
CA THR A 20 8.26 8.02 -10.64
C THR A 20 9.04 7.67 -9.38
N LEU A 21 10.32 8.08 -9.30
CA LEU A 21 11.16 7.86 -8.12
C LEU A 21 10.60 8.55 -6.88
N GLU A 22 10.08 9.77 -7.02
CA GLU A 22 9.50 10.55 -5.91
C GLU A 22 8.23 9.92 -5.32
N LYS A 23 7.55 9.06 -6.08
CA LYS A 23 6.30 8.42 -5.66
C LYS A 23 6.51 7.06 -5.00
N ILE A 24 7.73 6.52 -5.01
CA ILE A 24 7.99 5.17 -4.50
C ILE A 24 8.61 5.29 -3.10
N VAL A 25 7.80 4.97 -2.10
CA VAL A 25 8.22 4.92 -0.70
C VAL A 25 8.52 3.46 -0.34
N ILE A 26 9.75 3.22 0.08
CA ILE A 26 10.23 1.91 0.49
C ILE A 26 10.12 1.83 2.01
N VAL A 27 9.22 0.98 2.51
CA VAL A 27 8.99 0.84 3.95
C VAL A 27 9.56 -0.49 4.46
N ASN A 28 9.96 -0.51 5.73
CA ASN A 28 10.38 -1.73 6.44
C ASN A 28 9.23 -2.23 7.31
N ASP A 29 9.14 -3.55 7.52
CA ASP A 29 7.99 -4.27 8.13
C ASP A 29 7.34 -3.56 9.32
N ASP A 30 8.14 -3.09 10.28
CA ASP A 30 7.66 -2.46 11.51
C ASP A 30 7.10 -1.04 11.32
N GLU A 31 7.62 -0.28 10.34
CA GLU A 31 7.14 1.06 10.01
C GLU A 31 6.04 1.03 8.93
N GLU A 32 5.92 -0.10 8.22
CA GLU A 32 4.99 -0.31 7.11
C GLU A 32 3.54 -0.19 7.57
N ARG A 33 3.17 -0.91 8.63
CA ARG A 33 1.80 -0.86 9.18
C ARG A 33 1.43 0.54 9.71
N LYS A 34 2.37 1.23 10.38
CA LYS A 34 2.12 2.59 10.91
C LYS A 34 1.99 3.64 9.81
N CYS A 35 2.81 3.54 8.77
CA CYS A 35 2.77 4.45 7.63
C CYS A 35 1.46 4.28 6.86
N PHE A 36 1.06 3.03 6.59
CA PHE A 36 -0.19 2.73 5.89
C PHE A 36 -1.43 3.19 6.66
N VAL A 37 -1.52 2.90 7.97
CA VAL A 37 -2.65 3.36 8.79
C VAL A 37 -2.74 4.89 8.81
N LYS A 38 -1.61 5.60 8.82
CA LYS A 38 -1.58 7.06 8.84
C LYS A 38 -1.97 7.71 7.50
N GLU A 39 -1.56 7.16 6.37
CA GLU A 39 -1.84 7.72 5.04
C GLU A 39 -3.19 7.29 4.46
N ILE A 40 -3.64 6.07 4.74
CA ILE A 40 -4.83 5.47 4.11
C ILE A 40 -6.05 5.55 5.04
N GLY A 41 -5.85 5.50 6.36
CA GLY A 41 -6.92 5.41 7.35
C GLY A 41 -7.23 3.96 7.75
N GLU A 42 -7.50 3.76 9.04
CA GLU A 42 -7.66 2.43 9.65
C GLU A 42 -8.93 1.72 9.15
N GLU A 43 -9.95 2.47 8.72
CA GLU A 43 -11.23 1.94 8.25
C GLU A 43 -11.22 1.39 6.82
N VAL A 44 -10.29 1.83 5.97
CA VAL A 44 -10.19 1.42 4.56
C VAL A 44 -9.09 0.37 4.36
N LEU A 45 -8.12 0.34 5.27
CA LEU A 45 -6.97 -0.55 5.17
C LEU A 45 -7.36 -1.99 5.56
N PRO A 46 -6.99 -3.01 4.76
CA PRO A 46 -7.25 -4.40 5.06
C PRO A 46 -6.64 -4.86 6.39
N GLU A 47 -7.26 -5.86 7.03
CA GLU A 47 -6.73 -6.45 8.27
C GLU A 47 -5.29 -7.01 8.09
N GLU A 48 -4.97 -7.58 6.92
CA GLU A 48 -3.62 -8.11 6.67
C GLU A 48 -2.54 -7.01 6.68
N LEU A 49 -2.91 -5.78 6.33
CA LEU A 49 -2.01 -4.61 6.32
C LEU A 49 -2.09 -3.79 7.61
N GLY A 50 -2.90 -4.21 8.59
CA GLY A 50 -3.02 -3.57 9.91
C GLY A 50 -4.19 -2.61 10.07
N GLY A 51 -5.17 -2.62 9.17
CA GLY A 51 -6.42 -1.88 9.35
C GLY A 51 -7.57 -2.76 9.82
N ARG A 52 -8.80 -2.29 9.63
CA ARG A 52 -10.04 -2.96 10.05
C ARG A 52 -10.96 -3.34 8.89
N ALA A 53 -10.56 -3.09 7.65
CA ALA A 53 -11.38 -3.43 6.50
C ALA A 53 -11.33 -4.95 6.25
N THR A 54 -12.49 -5.59 6.30
CA THR A 54 -12.63 -6.97 5.87
C THR A 54 -12.68 -7.02 4.35
N LEU A 55 -11.72 -7.71 3.73
CA LEU A 55 -11.75 -7.96 2.29
C LEU A 55 -12.96 -8.82 1.95
N VAL A 56 -13.85 -8.28 1.12
CA VAL A 56 -14.99 -9.00 0.55
C VAL A 56 -14.71 -9.21 -0.93
N ALA A 57 -15.01 -10.38 -1.47
CA ALA A 57 -14.89 -10.59 -2.91
C ALA A 57 -15.82 -9.61 -3.64
N LEU A 58 -15.38 -9.08 -4.80
CA LEU A 58 -16.15 -8.09 -5.57
C LEU A 58 -17.58 -8.55 -5.87
N GLN A 59 -17.76 -9.85 -6.06
CA GLN A 59 -19.06 -10.49 -6.33
C GLN A 59 -20.02 -10.48 -5.13
N ASP A 60 -19.49 -10.32 -3.92
CA ASP A 60 -20.24 -10.34 -2.66
C ASP A 60 -20.40 -8.92 -2.06
N VAL A 61 -19.92 -7.90 -2.77
CA VAL A 61 -20.05 -6.50 -2.35
C VAL A 61 -21.49 -6.03 -2.50
N THR A 62 -22.11 -5.63 -1.38
CA THR A 62 -23.42 -4.98 -1.39
C THR A 62 -23.21 -3.49 -1.60
N VAL A 63 -23.35 -3.01 -2.84
CA VAL A 63 -23.31 -1.58 -3.15
C VAL A 63 -24.62 -0.91 -2.72
N PRO A 64 -24.57 0.29 -2.13
CA PRO A 64 -25.77 1.07 -1.88
C PRO A 64 -26.50 1.37 -3.20
N PRO A 65 -27.83 1.46 -3.20
CA PRO A 65 -28.58 1.83 -4.38
C PRO A 65 -28.07 3.17 -4.89
N LEU A 66 -27.82 3.26 -6.21
CA LEU A 66 -27.55 4.54 -6.86
C LEU A 66 -28.81 5.41 -6.70
N GLU A 67 -28.78 6.39 -5.80
CA GLU A 67 -29.77 7.46 -5.79
C GLU A 67 -29.57 8.28 -7.07
N GLY A 68 -30.53 8.17 -7.98
CA GLY A 68 -30.58 8.89 -9.24
C GLY A 68 -31.13 10.31 -9.10
#